data_AF-A0A0F0GEB6-F1
#
_entry.id   AF-A0A0F0GEB6-F1
#
_cell.length_a   1.000
_cell.length_b   1.000
_cell.length_c   1.000
_cell.angle_alpha   90.00
_cell.angle_beta   90.00
_cell.angle_gamma   90.00
#
_symmetry.space_group_name_H-M   'P 1'
#
loop_
_entity.id
_entity.type
_entity.pdbx_description
1 polymer ?
#
loop_
_entity_poly.entity_id
_entity_poly.type
_entity_poly.pdbx_seq_one_letter_code
_entity_poly.pdbx_strand_id
1 'polypeptide(L)'
;MAVLVNAADAAPAPGALTGLDTSAANRRAPISGLYDWSRAGYRGGQNLPGAGEVNPSAACQITAAELASQFNVKPDDGQDDSAGLQSAIDSIKTGCSPSASYTKLSLITLPSGELAVSRELHVDADYLIIRGAGKDATKITYRPDANTLYDALTPDGSDWDEDGMTSGAGKGGWLWPGRGLFRVQSRGVDPSYASDYAAAPANRKDIFEGTINVHWKAGAKVATSARTGDRTIAVQSATKIKAGMFVNVRAANSVKFYEQQQATGTEWPMLNMHMRQQIFTVTSVSGNTVTLDKPLEFDVPVNSTSDGSAPIDGATYDSKVSPLLDPVEGVGFEDFGFTQAMPGLDRNEATDNYGNMAPAAEMHGIVFKWATNSWVRGIKAEMTGSHPIVTEEAKNLQIVNNELDGSWNKGKGGNGYFRGSRVWDS
;
A
#
# COMPACT_ATOMS: atom_id res chain seq x y z
N MET A 1 -19.88 -28.75 -13.25
CA MET A 1 -19.37 -27.86 -12.19
C MET A 1 -20.20 -26.60 -12.24
N ALA A 2 -21.01 -26.35 -11.21
CA ALA A 2 -21.81 -25.12 -11.13
C ALA A 2 -20.86 -23.95 -10.85
N VAL A 3 -20.91 -22.93 -11.72
CA VAL A 3 -20.28 -21.64 -11.47
C VAL A 3 -20.99 -21.06 -10.25
N LEU A 4 -20.28 -20.92 -9.13
CA LEU A 4 -20.73 -20.13 -8.00
C LEU A 4 -20.72 -18.67 -8.46
N VAL A 5 -21.87 -18.21 -8.97
CA VAL A 5 -22.13 -16.79 -9.15
C VAL A 5 -22.26 -16.24 -7.74
N ASN A 6 -21.30 -15.42 -7.30
CA ASN A 6 -21.42 -14.66 -6.06
C ASN A 6 -22.78 -13.96 -6.08
N ALA A 7 -23.57 -14.13 -5.03
CA ALA A 7 -24.84 -13.42 -4.89
C ALA A 7 -24.54 -11.92 -5.06
N ALA A 8 -25.23 -11.29 -6.02
CA ALA A 8 -25.03 -9.88 -6.31
C ALA A 8 -25.54 -9.06 -5.12
N ASP A 9 -24.61 -8.46 -4.36
CA ASP A 9 -24.95 -7.39 -3.43
C ASP A 9 -25.62 -6.24 -4.18
N ALA A 10 -26.43 -5.45 -3.46
CA ALA A 10 -27.07 -4.26 -4.02
C ALA A 10 -26.01 -3.32 -4.63
N ALA A 11 -26.34 -2.71 -5.78
CA ALA A 11 -25.42 -1.86 -6.52
C ALA A 11 -24.96 -0.67 -5.66
N PRO A 12 -23.63 -0.40 -5.57
CA PRO A 12 -23.11 0.71 -4.77
C PRO A 12 -23.59 2.09 -5.27
N ALA A 13 -24.06 2.18 -6.51
CA ALA A 13 -24.75 3.34 -7.09
C ALA A 13 -25.62 2.90 -8.29
N PRO A 14 -26.59 3.73 -8.73
CA PRO A 14 -27.32 3.48 -9.97
C PRO A 14 -26.38 3.23 -11.16
N GLY A 15 -26.55 2.09 -11.84
CA GLY A 15 -25.74 1.71 -12.99
C GLY A 15 -24.42 0.98 -12.68
N ALA A 16 -24.06 0.80 -11.41
CA ALA A 16 -22.89 0.00 -11.04
C ALA A 16 -23.12 -1.49 -11.37
N LEU A 17 -22.13 -2.13 -12.00
CA LEU A 17 -22.16 -3.55 -12.31
C LEU A 17 -21.93 -4.36 -11.02
N THR A 18 -22.93 -5.15 -10.62
CA THR A 18 -22.89 -5.94 -9.36
C THR A 18 -22.55 -7.42 -9.54
N GLY A 19 -22.25 -7.84 -10.76
CA GLY A 19 -21.98 -9.22 -11.12
C GLY A 19 -20.74 -9.38 -11.99
N LEU A 20 -19.72 -8.54 -11.79
CA LEU A 20 -18.45 -8.70 -12.48
C LEU A 20 -17.85 -10.06 -12.09
N ASP A 21 -17.50 -10.88 -13.09
CA ASP A 21 -16.71 -12.08 -12.86
C ASP A 21 -15.30 -11.65 -12.48
N THR A 22 -15.01 -11.63 -11.19
CA THR A 22 -13.68 -11.30 -10.67
C THR A 22 -12.82 -12.54 -10.46
N SER A 23 -13.25 -13.69 -10.98
CA SER A 23 -12.53 -14.96 -10.84
C SER A 23 -11.36 -15.07 -11.82
N ALA A 24 -10.54 -16.10 -11.61
CA ALA A 24 -9.48 -16.47 -12.54
C ALA A 24 -10.00 -16.74 -13.97
N ALA A 25 -11.26 -17.13 -14.13
CA ALA A 25 -11.85 -17.44 -15.44
C ALA A 25 -12.03 -16.21 -16.34
N ASN A 26 -12.15 -15.02 -15.75
CA ASN A 26 -12.26 -13.75 -16.49
C ASN A 26 -10.89 -13.14 -16.85
N ARG A 27 -9.77 -13.82 -16.53
CA ARG A 27 -8.44 -13.32 -16.90
C ARG A 27 -8.18 -13.62 -18.37
N ARG A 28 -7.93 -12.56 -19.14
CA ARG A 28 -7.67 -12.66 -20.57
C ARG A 28 -6.31 -13.30 -20.81
N ALA A 29 -6.23 -14.20 -21.80
CA ALA A 29 -4.95 -14.73 -22.26
C ALA A 29 -4.03 -13.59 -22.78
N PRO A 30 -2.70 -13.74 -22.68
CA PRO A 30 -1.77 -12.74 -23.18
C PRO A 30 -2.00 -12.43 -24.66
N ILE A 31 -1.88 -11.15 -25.04
CA ILE A 31 -2.01 -10.70 -26.43
C ILE A 31 -0.66 -10.15 -26.86
N SER A 32 -0.17 -10.60 -28.01
CA SER A 32 1.10 -10.10 -28.56
C SER A 32 1.08 -8.58 -28.70
N GLY A 33 2.13 -7.92 -28.20
CA GLY A 33 2.28 -6.46 -28.25
C GLY A 33 1.52 -5.69 -27.17
N LEU A 34 0.79 -6.36 -26.29
CA LEU A 34 0.16 -5.77 -25.12
C LEU A 34 0.75 -6.37 -23.84
N TYR A 35 0.63 -5.63 -22.73
CA TYR A 35 0.99 -6.13 -21.42
C TYR A 35 0.17 -7.38 -21.05
N ASP A 36 0.83 -8.31 -20.35
CA ASP A 36 0.21 -9.54 -19.91
C ASP A 36 -0.62 -9.31 -18.63
N TRP A 37 -1.93 -9.22 -18.79
CA TRP A 37 -2.89 -9.06 -17.68
C TRP A 37 -3.48 -10.40 -17.21
N SER A 38 -2.98 -11.55 -17.72
CA SER A 38 -3.52 -12.86 -17.38
C SER A 38 -3.37 -13.23 -15.90
N ARG A 39 -2.51 -12.49 -15.18
CA ARG A 39 -2.24 -12.65 -13.75
C ARG A 39 -2.61 -11.43 -12.93
N ALA A 40 -3.40 -10.49 -13.46
CA ALA A 40 -3.82 -9.33 -12.69
C ALA A 40 -4.78 -9.72 -11.55
N GLY A 41 -4.59 -9.15 -10.37
CA GLY A 41 -5.43 -9.32 -9.19
C GLY A 41 -4.79 -10.18 -8.09
N TYR A 42 -5.60 -10.52 -7.08
CA TYR A 42 -5.17 -11.25 -5.89
C TYR A 42 -4.41 -12.54 -6.25
N ARG A 43 -3.19 -12.69 -5.71
CA ARG A 43 -2.32 -13.87 -5.92
C ARG A 43 -2.10 -14.24 -7.39
N GLY A 44 -2.01 -13.25 -8.28
CA GLY A 44 -1.81 -13.52 -9.69
C GLY A 44 -3.13 -13.88 -10.40
N GLY A 45 -4.23 -13.24 -10.01
CA GLY A 45 -5.57 -13.42 -10.60
C GLY A 45 -6.39 -14.59 -10.04
N GLN A 46 -6.01 -15.14 -8.89
CA GLN A 46 -6.82 -16.14 -8.16
C GLN A 46 -8.09 -15.52 -7.58
N ASN A 47 -9.03 -16.38 -7.17
CA ASN A 47 -10.22 -15.95 -6.47
C ASN A 47 -9.87 -15.36 -5.10
N LEU A 48 -10.61 -14.33 -4.69
CA LEU A 48 -10.58 -13.86 -3.30
C LEU A 48 -10.97 -15.01 -2.36
N PRO A 49 -10.40 -15.04 -1.15
CA PRO A 49 -10.67 -16.10 -0.19
C PRO A 49 -12.14 -16.08 0.25
N GLY A 50 -12.67 -17.27 0.53
CA GLY A 50 -13.95 -17.49 1.16
C GLY A 50 -13.79 -18.03 2.58
N ALA A 51 -14.88 -18.59 3.12
CA ALA A 51 -14.88 -19.15 4.47
C ALA A 51 -13.93 -20.36 4.65
N GLY A 52 -13.64 -21.08 3.56
CA GLY A 52 -12.76 -22.26 3.58
C GLY A 52 -11.28 -21.93 3.79
N GLU A 53 -10.86 -20.71 3.48
CA GLU A 53 -9.48 -20.24 3.65
C GLU A 53 -9.23 -19.59 5.02
N VAL A 54 -10.28 -19.39 5.83
CA VAL A 54 -10.15 -18.86 7.20
C VAL A 54 -9.51 -19.92 8.10
N ASN A 55 -8.56 -19.49 8.92
CA ASN A 55 -7.82 -20.33 9.86
C ASN A 55 -8.77 -21.02 10.84
N PRO A 56 -8.83 -22.36 10.90
CA PRO A 56 -9.79 -23.07 11.75
C PRO A 56 -9.50 -22.93 13.25
N SER A 57 -8.33 -22.41 13.63
CA SER A 57 -8.00 -22.14 15.03
C SER A 57 -8.80 -20.95 15.55
N ALA A 58 -9.60 -21.15 16.61
CA ALA A 58 -10.33 -20.08 17.29
C ALA A 58 -9.39 -18.97 17.80
N ALA A 59 -8.17 -19.32 18.22
CA ALA A 59 -7.17 -18.34 18.67
C ALA A 59 -6.72 -17.36 17.56
N CYS A 60 -7.00 -17.66 16.30
CA CYS A 60 -6.71 -16.80 15.14
C CYS A 60 -7.96 -16.22 14.51
N GLN A 61 -9.10 -16.31 15.20
CA GLN A 61 -10.37 -15.72 14.82
C GLN A 61 -10.89 -14.88 16.00
N ILE A 62 -10.50 -13.61 16.05
CA ILE A 62 -10.98 -12.68 17.09
C ILE A 62 -12.39 -12.23 16.71
N THR A 63 -13.36 -12.61 17.53
CA THR A 63 -14.77 -12.23 17.37
C THR A 63 -15.06 -10.84 17.94
N ALA A 64 -16.21 -10.26 17.58
CA ALA A 64 -16.69 -9.00 18.15
C ALA A 64 -16.83 -9.05 19.69
N ALA A 65 -17.22 -10.20 20.24
CA ALA A 65 -17.32 -10.38 21.69
C ALA A 65 -15.95 -10.41 22.37
N GLU A 66 -14.93 -10.98 21.73
CA GLU A 66 -13.56 -10.99 22.22
C GLU A 66 -12.91 -9.61 22.08
N LEU A 67 -13.17 -8.89 20.99
CA LEU A 67 -12.82 -7.48 20.85
C LEU A 67 -13.31 -6.66 22.05
N ALA A 68 -14.59 -6.81 22.41
CA ALA A 68 -15.17 -6.08 23.54
C ALA A 68 -14.61 -6.51 24.91
N SER A 69 -14.45 -7.81 25.14
CA SER A 69 -14.10 -8.36 26.46
C SER A 69 -12.60 -8.43 26.74
N GLN A 70 -11.76 -8.58 25.72
CA GLN A 70 -10.31 -8.78 25.86
C GLN A 70 -9.52 -7.57 25.39
N PHE A 71 -10.01 -6.85 24.37
CA PHE A 71 -9.30 -5.72 23.77
C PHE A 71 -9.95 -4.37 24.08
N ASN A 72 -11.09 -4.36 24.78
CA ASN A 72 -11.87 -3.17 25.10
C ASN A 72 -12.26 -2.35 23.86
N VAL A 73 -12.62 -3.03 22.77
CA VAL A 73 -13.15 -2.42 21.55
C VAL A 73 -14.67 -2.56 21.55
N LYS A 74 -15.40 -1.45 21.67
CA LYS A 74 -16.86 -1.47 21.88
C LYS A 74 -17.53 -0.42 21.01
N PRO A 75 -18.54 -0.81 20.20
CA PRO A 75 -19.24 0.15 19.38
C PRO A 75 -20.07 1.10 20.25
N ASP A 76 -20.24 2.33 19.76
CA ASP A 76 -21.18 3.34 20.26
C ASP A 76 -20.96 3.78 21.72
N ASP A 77 -19.80 3.51 22.33
CA ASP A 77 -19.49 3.89 23.72
C ASP A 77 -18.78 5.26 23.84
N GLY A 78 -18.43 5.85 22.69
CA GLY A 78 -17.75 7.14 22.59
C GLY A 78 -16.29 7.13 23.02
N GLN A 79 -15.72 5.96 23.33
CA GLN A 79 -14.31 5.79 23.68
C GLN A 79 -13.46 5.55 22.45
N ASP A 80 -12.17 5.84 22.55
CA ASP A 80 -11.21 5.58 21.48
C ASP A 80 -10.79 4.09 21.47
N ASP A 81 -11.18 3.39 20.41
CA ASP A 81 -10.91 1.97 20.17
C ASP A 81 -9.51 1.70 19.61
N SER A 82 -8.71 2.74 19.28
CA SER A 82 -7.43 2.59 18.57
C SER A 82 -6.48 1.59 19.23
N ALA A 83 -6.30 1.71 20.55
CA ALA A 83 -5.37 0.86 21.28
C ALA A 83 -5.84 -0.61 21.32
N GLY A 84 -7.15 -0.83 21.44
CA GLY A 84 -7.74 -2.16 21.44
C GLY A 84 -7.63 -2.84 20.09
N LEU A 85 -7.98 -2.12 19.02
CA LEU A 85 -7.86 -2.60 17.64
C LEU A 85 -6.40 -2.92 17.28
N GLN A 86 -5.46 -2.03 17.63
CA GLN A 86 -4.04 -2.30 17.40
C GLN A 86 -3.56 -3.52 18.20
N SER A 87 -3.99 -3.68 19.45
CA SER A 87 -3.62 -4.84 20.27
C SER A 87 -4.16 -6.16 19.70
N ALA A 88 -5.36 -6.16 19.11
CA ALA A 88 -5.92 -7.32 18.42
C ALA A 88 -5.08 -7.70 17.19
N ILE A 89 -4.67 -6.71 16.39
CA ILE A 89 -3.78 -6.92 15.24
C ILE A 89 -2.42 -7.47 15.71
N ASP A 90 -1.84 -6.89 16.75
CA ASP A 90 -0.54 -7.31 17.31
C ASP A 90 -0.60 -8.75 17.86
N SER A 91 -1.74 -9.14 18.44
CA SER A 91 -1.99 -10.51 18.90
C SER A 91 -2.01 -11.50 17.73
N ILE A 92 -2.69 -11.17 16.62
CA ILE A 92 -2.67 -12.00 15.39
C ILE A 92 -1.26 -12.06 14.79
N LYS A 93 -0.59 -10.92 14.68
CA LYS A 93 0.77 -10.83 14.16
C LYS A 93 1.72 -11.77 14.92
N THR A 94 1.63 -11.75 16.24
CA THR A 94 2.53 -12.55 17.10
C THR A 94 2.14 -14.03 17.12
N GLY A 95 0.85 -14.32 17.29
CA GLY A 95 0.39 -15.69 17.56
C GLY A 95 0.05 -16.50 16.31
N CYS A 96 -0.32 -15.84 15.21
CA CYS A 96 -0.94 -16.50 14.07
C CYS A 96 -0.15 -16.36 12.77
N SER A 97 0.33 -15.15 12.44
CA SER A 97 1.06 -14.89 11.19
C SER A 97 2.25 -15.83 10.93
N PRO A 98 3.09 -16.24 11.92
CA PRO A 98 4.22 -17.14 11.68
C PRO A 98 3.85 -18.52 11.12
N SER A 99 2.58 -18.93 11.28
CA SER A 99 2.06 -20.22 10.78
C SER A 99 0.90 -20.07 9.80
N ALA A 100 0.62 -18.83 9.38
CA ALA A 100 -0.49 -18.52 8.49
C ALA A 100 -0.08 -18.72 7.02
N SER A 101 -1.08 -18.76 6.15
CA SER A 101 -0.90 -18.91 4.71
C SER A 101 -2.17 -18.46 3.99
N TYR A 102 -2.13 -18.44 2.65
CA TYR A 102 -3.30 -18.16 1.83
C TYR A 102 -4.47 -19.15 1.97
N THR A 103 -4.30 -20.25 2.71
CA THR A 103 -5.37 -21.21 3.05
C THR A 103 -5.60 -21.30 4.56
N LYS A 104 -5.05 -20.34 5.32
CA LYS A 104 -5.12 -20.28 6.79
C LYS A 104 -5.04 -18.81 7.24
N LEU A 105 -5.99 -18.01 6.76
CA LEU A 105 -6.09 -16.57 7.01
C LEU A 105 -6.68 -16.32 8.41
N SER A 106 -6.04 -15.47 9.20
CA SER A 106 -6.61 -15.02 10.48
C SER A 106 -7.75 -14.03 10.25
N LEU A 107 -8.68 -13.94 11.18
CA LEU A 107 -9.87 -13.09 11.06
C LEU A 107 -10.04 -12.24 12.31
N ILE A 108 -10.25 -10.94 12.13
CA ILE A 108 -10.80 -10.04 13.13
C ILE A 108 -12.20 -9.63 12.65
N THR A 109 -13.23 -9.95 13.42
CA THR A 109 -14.62 -9.57 13.13
C THR A 109 -15.00 -8.35 13.95
N LEU A 110 -15.17 -7.20 13.29
CA LEU A 110 -15.61 -5.96 13.92
C LEU A 110 -17.09 -6.04 14.27
N PRO A 111 -17.51 -5.46 15.42
CA PRO A 111 -18.92 -5.37 15.79
C PRO A 111 -19.70 -4.44 14.85
N SER A 112 -21.03 -4.60 14.83
CA SER A 112 -21.93 -3.57 14.29
C SER A 112 -21.97 -2.36 15.24
N GLY A 113 -22.18 -1.16 14.69
CA GLY A 113 -22.16 0.13 15.37
C GLY A 113 -20.95 0.98 14.97
N GLU A 114 -20.75 2.11 15.65
CA GLU A 114 -19.66 3.05 15.39
C GLU A 114 -18.46 2.78 16.32
N LEU A 115 -17.29 2.51 15.74
CA LEU A 115 -16.00 2.47 16.43
C LEU A 115 -15.28 3.81 16.24
N ALA A 116 -14.75 4.39 17.32
CA ALA A 116 -14.00 5.63 17.22
C ALA A 116 -12.50 5.34 17.22
N VAL A 117 -11.79 5.89 16.25
CA VAL A 117 -10.34 5.70 16.11
C VAL A 117 -9.69 7.07 16.05
N SER A 118 -8.57 7.26 16.76
CA SER A 118 -7.80 8.50 16.75
C SER A 118 -6.38 8.34 16.22
N ARG A 119 -5.93 7.10 15.96
CA ARG A 119 -4.58 6.81 15.47
C ARG A 119 -4.60 5.92 14.24
N GLU A 120 -3.52 5.98 13.47
CA GLU A 120 -3.26 5.01 12.42
C GLU A 120 -3.17 3.59 13.01
N LEU A 121 -3.90 2.66 12.40
CA LEU A 121 -3.84 1.24 12.72
C LEU A 121 -2.85 0.57 11.78
N HIS A 122 -1.75 0.08 12.34
CA HIS A 122 -0.73 -0.67 11.61
C HIS A 122 -1.22 -2.11 11.42
N VAL A 123 -1.62 -2.43 10.19
CA VAL A 123 -2.11 -3.76 9.79
C VAL A 123 -0.97 -4.54 9.18
N ASP A 124 -0.03 -4.96 10.03
CA ASP A 124 1.21 -5.64 9.66
C ASP A 124 1.29 -7.09 10.16
N ALA A 125 0.10 -7.69 10.34
CA ALA A 125 -0.07 -9.12 10.51
C ALA A 125 -0.32 -9.75 9.13
N ASP A 126 0.62 -10.59 8.67
CA ASP A 126 0.42 -11.33 7.43
C ASP A 126 -0.82 -12.22 7.52
N TYR A 127 -1.51 -12.35 6.39
CA TYR A 127 -2.67 -13.22 6.21
C TYR A 127 -3.85 -12.87 7.13
N LEU A 128 -4.05 -11.58 7.42
CA LEU A 128 -5.15 -11.07 8.26
C LEU A 128 -6.31 -10.53 7.43
N ILE A 129 -7.53 -10.96 7.76
CA ILE A 129 -8.79 -10.35 7.33
C ILE A 129 -9.35 -9.50 8.46
N ILE A 130 -9.65 -8.23 8.19
CA ILE A 130 -10.49 -7.39 9.05
C ILE A 130 -11.86 -7.27 8.37
N ARG A 131 -12.90 -7.81 9.01
CA ARG A 131 -14.25 -7.89 8.45
C ARG A 131 -15.27 -7.23 9.37
N GLY A 132 -16.13 -6.37 8.83
CA GLY A 132 -17.28 -5.82 9.57
C GLY A 132 -18.56 -6.65 9.45
N ALA A 133 -19.61 -6.16 10.10
CA ALA A 133 -20.95 -6.73 10.03
C ALA A 133 -21.73 -6.29 8.76
N GLY A 134 -21.09 -5.55 7.85
CA GLY A 134 -21.68 -4.94 6.66
C GLY A 134 -21.26 -3.48 6.51
N LYS A 135 -21.15 -3.00 5.26
CA LYS A 135 -20.63 -1.65 4.93
C LYS A 135 -21.40 -0.48 5.57
N ASP A 136 -22.68 -0.69 5.87
CA ASP A 136 -23.54 0.29 6.55
C ASP A 136 -23.82 -0.12 8.02
N ALA A 137 -23.41 -1.32 8.44
CA ALA A 137 -23.68 -1.87 9.77
C ALA A 137 -22.51 -1.68 10.74
N THR A 138 -21.27 -1.75 10.25
CA THR A 138 -20.06 -1.38 11.00
C THR A 138 -19.52 -0.09 10.42
N LYS A 139 -19.31 0.93 11.25
CA LYS A 139 -18.73 2.20 10.83
C LYS A 139 -17.51 2.52 11.69
N ILE A 140 -16.42 2.95 11.06
CA ILE A 140 -15.25 3.47 11.77
C ILE A 140 -15.18 4.98 11.55
N THR A 141 -15.24 5.75 12.63
CA THR A 141 -15.07 7.19 12.57
C THR A 141 -13.67 7.57 13.03
N TYR A 142 -12.84 7.97 12.07
CA TYR A 142 -11.46 8.37 12.29
C TYR A 142 -11.38 9.86 12.67
N ARG A 143 -10.74 10.17 13.79
CA ARG A 143 -10.48 11.52 14.32
C ARG A 143 -9.00 11.62 14.72
N PRO A 144 -8.09 11.83 13.75
CA PRO A 144 -6.65 11.81 14.00
C PRO A 144 -6.26 12.70 15.18
N ASP A 145 -5.57 12.14 16.16
CA ASP A 145 -5.05 12.88 17.32
C ASP A 145 -3.77 13.66 16.97
N ALA A 146 -3.26 14.44 17.93
CA ALA A 146 -2.02 15.21 17.74
C ALA A 146 -0.78 14.34 17.47
N ASN A 147 -0.81 13.04 17.79
CA ASN A 147 0.28 12.12 17.49
C ASN A 147 0.18 11.53 16.07
N THR A 148 -0.92 11.81 15.37
CA THR A 148 -1.23 11.26 14.06
C THR A 148 -1.29 12.35 12.99
N LEU A 149 -1.79 13.55 13.35
CA LEU A 149 -1.80 14.72 12.48
C LEU A 149 -0.38 15.11 12.02
N TYR A 150 -0.31 15.70 10.83
CA TYR A 150 0.89 16.40 10.39
C TYR A 150 0.98 17.75 11.10
N ASP A 151 2.11 17.99 11.74
CA ASP A 151 2.45 19.21 12.49
C ASP A 151 3.50 20.07 11.76
N ALA A 152 3.92 19.65 10.57
CA ALA A 152 4.70 20.45 9.63
C ALA A 152 3.87 20.64 8.36
N LEU A 153 3.59 21.90 8.02
CA LEU A 153 2.87 22.32 6.81
C LEU A 153 3.76 23.18 5.93
N THR A 154 3.47 23.22 4.63
CA THR A 154 4.21 24.05 3.68
C THR A 154 4.19 25.52 4.11
N PRO A 155 5.13 26.37 3.64
CA PRO A 155 5.16 27.78 4.03
C PRO A 155 3.87 28.56 3.75
N ASP A 156 3.11 28.14 2.72
CA ASP A 156 1.79 28.72 2.40
C ASP A 156 0.63 28.04 3.16
N GLY A 157 0.93 27.05 3.99
CA GLY A 157 -0.01 26.30 4.81
C GLY A 157 -0.99 25.46 4.03
N SER A 158 -0.74 25.22 2.73
CA SER A 158 -1.70 24.57 1.83
C SER A 158 -1.58 23.05 1.75
N ASP A 159 -0.49 22.47 2.25
CA ASP A 159 -0.20 21.04 2.24
C ASP A 159 0.63 20.66 3.48
N TRP A 160 0.73 19.37 3.79
CA TRP A 160 1.73 18.88 4.74
C TRP A 160 3.14 18.95 4.13
N ASP A 161 4.14 19.27 4.94
CA ASP A 161 5.49 19.51 4.45
C ASP A 161 6.35 18.24 4.57
N GLU A 162 6.46 17.50 3.48
CA GLU A 162 7.25 16.27 3.39
C GLU A 162 8.74 16.50 3.68
N ASP A 163 9.25 17.69 3.37
CA ASP A 163 10.66 18.06 3.53
C ASP A 163 10.92 18.71 4.90
N GLY A 164 9.95 19.45 5.43
CA GLY A 164 10.00 20.11 6.73
C GLY A 164 9.76 19.17 7.91
N MET A 165 9.00 18.09 7.71
CA MET A 165 8.76 17.07 8.73
C MET A 165 9.99 16.17 8.88
N THR A 166 10.77 16.36 9.95
CA THR A 166 12.04 15.63 10.14
C THR A 166 12.18 15.06 11.55
N SER A 167 13.03 14.03 11.68
CA SER A 167 13.52 13.49 12.96
C SER A 167 14.82 12.74 12.70
N GLY A 168 15.93 13.06 13.38
CA GLY A 168 17.23 12.44 13.10
C GLY A 168 17.60 12.51 11.61
N ALA A 169 17.96 11.38 11.01
CA ALA A 169 18.18 11.27 9.56
C ALA A 169 16.90 11.13 8.71
N GLY A 170 15.75 10.93 9.35
CA GLY A 170 14.47 10.69 8.70
C GLY A 170 13.78 11.97 8.22
N LYS A 171 13.05 11.85 7.11
CA LYS A 171 12.26 12.92 6.48
C LYS A 171 10.84 12.44 6.20
N GLY A 172 9.88 13.37 6.19
CA GLY A 172 8.46 13.13 5.91
C GLY A 172 8.22 12.45 4.57
N GLY A 173 9.01 12.75 3.54
CA GLY A 173 8.94 12.04 2.24
C GLY A 173 9.15 10.53 2.33
N TRP A 174 9.72 9.98 3.42
CA TRP A 174 9.80 8.54 3.64
C TRP A 174 8.45 7.92 4.02
N LEU A 175 7.50 8.72 4.52
CA LEU A 175 6.13 8.31 4.82
C LEU A 175 5.27 8.12 3.57
N TRP A 176 5.67 8.73 2.44
CA TRP A 176 4.94 8.70 1.18
C TRP A 176 4.32 7.31 0.91
N PRO A 177 3.01 7.22 0.65
CA PRO A 177 2.12 8.30 0.20
C PRO A 177 1.57 9.18 1.33
N GLY A 178 1.88 8.88 2.59
CA GLY A 178 1.33 9.54 3.75
C GLY A 178 0.79 8.52 4.76
N ARG A 179 0.08 9.00 5.78
CA ARG A 179 -0.62 8.21 6.81
C ARG A 179 -2.05 7.86 6.42
N GLY A 180 -2.65 6.88 7.08
CA GLY A 180 -4.07 6.56 6.93
C GLY A 180 -4.76 6.11 8.20
N LEU A 181 -6.04 5.74 8.09
CA LEU A 181 -6.75 5.00 9.15
C LEU A 181 -6.15 3.61 9.30
N PHE A 182 -5.94 2.91 8.18
CA PHE A 182 -5.27 1.61 8.12
C PHE A 182 -4.02 1.70 7.27
N ARG A 183 -2.91 1.17 7.78
CA ARG A 183 -1.66 1.08 7.05
C ARG A 183 -1.15 -0.35 6.99
N VAL A 184 -1.18 -0.92 5.80
CA VAL A 184 -0.61 -2.24 5.48
C VAL A 184 0.84 -2.06 5.09
N GLN A 185 1.71 -2.11 6.09
CA GLN A 185 3.17 -1.95 5.98
C GLN A 185 3.83 -2.50 7.25
N SER A 186 4.96 -3.19 7.12
CA SER A 186 5.74 -3.64 8.27
C SER A 186 6.23 -2.47 9.14
N ARG A 187 6.20 -2.64 10.46
CA ARG A 187 6.84 -1.72 11.43
C ARG A 187 8.34 -2.00 11.66
N GLY A 188 9.00 -2.78 10.78
CA GLY A 188 10.43 -3.05 10.85
C GLY A 188 11.28 -1.77 10.67
N VAL A 189 12.39 -1.65 11.41
CA VAL A 189 13.30 -0.49 11.39
C VAL A 189 14.74 -0.94 11.16
N ASP A 190 15.44 -0.33 10.20
CA ASP A 190 16.82 -0.75 9.87
C ASP A 190 17.74 -0.44 11.05
N PRO A 191 18.66 -1.36 11.42
CA PRO A 191 19.54 -1.15 12.56
C PRO A 191 20.32 0.16 12.52
N SER A 192 20.61 0.70 11.33
CA SER A 192 21.29 2.00 11.20
C SER A 192 20.45 3.20 11.63
N TYR A 193 19.12 3.05 11.78
CA TYR A 193 18.20 4.07 12.29
C TYR A 193 17.66 3.76 13.69
N ALA A 194 18.13 2.71 14.36
CA ALA A 194 17.59 2.30 15.66
C ALA A 194 17.67 3.42 16.72
N SER A 195 18.76 4.21 16.72
CA SER A 195 18.90 5.36 17.62
C SER A 195 17.90 6.48 17.30
N ASP A 196 17.74 6.80 16.02
CA ASP A 196 16.86 7.87 15.57
C ASP A 196 15.40 7.52 15.83
N TYR A 197 15.01 6.26 15.57
CA TYR A 197 13.67 5.74 15.87
C TYR A 197 13.36 5.73 17.37
N ALA A 198 14.33 5.35 18.21
CA ALA A 198 14.15 5.36 19.66
C ALA A 198 14.00 6.78 20.23
N ALA A 199 14.69 7.76 19.63
CA ALA A 199 14.62 9.17 20.02
C ALA A 199 13.44 9.93 19.41
N ALA A 200 12.84 9.41 18.33
CA ALA A 200 11.75 10.04 17.62
C ALA A 200 10.49 10.18 18.51
N PRO A 201 9.81 11.34 18.49
CA PRO A 201 8.49 11.45 19.12
C PRO A 201 7.47 10.55 18.42
N ALA A 202 6.33 10.31 19.06
CA ALA A 202 5.31 9.37 18.57
C ALA A 202 4.90 9.63 17.11
N ASN A 203 4.67 10.90 16.75
CA ASN A 203 4.30 11.34 15.40
C ASN A 203 5.49 11.40 14.41
N ARG A 204 6.60 10.75 14.72
CA ARG A 204 7.79 10.63 13.85
C ARG A 204 8.33 9.21 13.76
N LYS A 205 7.78 8.26 14.54
CA LYS A 205 8.28 6.88 14.57
C LYS A 205 8.10 6.19 13.22
N ASP A 206 6.92 6.36 12.64
CA ASP A 206 6.51 5.83 11.35
C ASP A 206 7.42 6.23 10.17
N ILE A 207 8.18 7.32 10.28
CA ILE A 207 9.17 7.74 9.27
C ILE A 207 10.19 6.63 8.99
N PHE A 208 10.56 5.86 10.01
CA PHE A 208 11.61 4.85 9.92
C PHE A 208 11.10 3.43 9.71
N GLU A 209 9.77 3.25 9.73
CA GLU A 209 9.10 1.97 9.61
C GLU A 209 8.91 1.60 8.13
N GLY A 210 8.86 0.32 7.81
CA GLY A 210 8.63 -0.18 6.46
C GLY A 210 9.51 -1.35 6.14
N THR A 211 9.72 -1.66 4.85
CA THR A 211 10.47 -2.86 4.46
C THR A 211 12.00 -2.75 4.65
N ILE A 212 12.36 -2.20 5.80
CA ILE A 212 13.66 -1.96 6.38
C ILE A 212 14.63 -1.21 5.45
N ASN A 213 14.05 -0.30 4.65
CA ASN A 213 14.66 0.85 3.94
C ASN A 213 15.31 0.56 2.56
N VAL A 214 14.61 -0.28 1.78
CA VAL A 214 14.96 -0.87 0.48
C VAL A 214 15.63 0.05 -0.55
N HIS A 215 15.16 1.29 -0.75
CA HIS A 215 15.60 2.10 -1.90
C HIS A 215 16.99 2.71 -1.67
N TRP A 216 17.36 2.93 -0.39
CA TRP A 216 18.60 3.58 0.00
C TRP A 216 19.68 2.57 0.43
N LYS A 217 19.31 1.47 1.11
CA LYS A 217 20.28 0.56 1.77
C LYS A 217 20.30 -0.88 1.26
N ALA A 218 19.19 -1.42 0.76
CA ALA A 218 19.08 -2.85 0.46
C ALA A 218 19.20 -3.22 -1.04
N GLY A 219 19.08 -2.25 -1.95
CA GLY A 219 19.09 -2.51 -3.39
C GLY A 219 20.43 -3.00 -3.94
N ALA A 220 20.42 -4.16 -4.61
CA ALA A 220 21.55 -4.67 -5.34
C ALA A 220 21.71 -3.92 -6.66
N LYS A 221 22.87 -3.29 -6.88
CA LYS A 221 23.16 -2.58 -8.14
C LYS A 221 23.20 -3.57 -9.30
N VAL A 222 22.65 -3.18 -10.44
CA VAL A 222 22.72 -3.96 -11.67
C VAL A 222 24.19 -4.02 -12.14
N ALA A 223 24.66 -5.21 -12.52
CA ALA A 223 26.04 -5.42 -12.99
C ALA A 223 26.13 -5.42 -14.52
N THR A 224 25.07 -5.81 -15.21
CA THR A 224 25.00 -5.82 -16.67
C THR A 224 23.59 -5.43 -17.09
N SER A 225 23.48 -4.60 -18.12
CA SER A 225 22.18 -4.15 -18.62
C SER A 225 21.31 -5.34 -19.04
N ALA A 226 20.03 -5.29 -18.68
CA ALA A 226 19.02 -6.25 -19.12
C ALA A 226 18.05 -5.56 -20.08
N ARG A 227 17.46 -6.33 -21.01
CA ARG A 227 16.54 -5.84 -22.03
C ARG A 227 15.10 -6.21 -21.72
N THR A 228 14.19 -5.43 -22.28
CA THR A 228 12.78 -5.79 -22.37
C THR A 228 12.66 -7.20 -22.96
N GLY A 229 11.87 -8.07 -22.33
CA GLY A 229 11.75 -9.49 -22.68
C GLY A 229 12.69 -10.44 -21.93
N ASP A 230 13.78 -9.94 -21.32
CA ASP A 230 14.65 -10.78 -20.48
C ASP A 230 13.93 -11.19 -19.19
N ARG A 231 14.30 -12.36 -18.66
CA ARG A 231 13.79 -12.88 -17.38
C ARG A 231 14.86 -12.98 -16.30
N THR A 232 16.07 -12.53 -16.60
CA THR A 232 17.23 -12.66 -15.72
C THR A 232 17.95 -11.33 -15.62
N ILE A 233 18.37 -10.94 -14.42
CA ILE A 233 19.18 -9.75 -14.19
C ILE A 233 20.44 -10.14 -13.43
N ALA A 234 21.59 -9.77 -13.97
CA ALA A 234 22.86 -9.87 -13.25
C ALA A 234 23.03 -8.66 -12.34
N VAL A 235 23.24 -8.89 -11.05
CA VAL A 235 23.50 -7.85 -10.04
C VAL A 235 24.93 -7.95 -9.51
N GLN A 236 25.40 -6.92 -8.80
CA GLN A 236 26.73 -6.95 -8.19
C GLN A 236 26.81 -7.91 -6.99
N SER A 237 25.70 -8.06 -6.25
CA SER A 237 25.58 -8.99 -5.13
C SER A 237 24.13 -9.40 -4.93
N ALA A 238 23.86 -10.70 -4.95
CA ALA A 238 22.52 -11.24 -4.70
C ALA A 238 22.32 -11.78 -3.27
N THR A 239 23.21 -11.46 -2.32
CA THR A 239 23.21 -12.08 -0.97
C THR A 239 21.95 -11.86 -0.14
N LYS A 240 21.17 -10.82 -0.45
CA LYS A 240 19.88 -10.51 0.20
C LYS A 240 18.66 -10.94 -0.62
N ILE A 241 18.86 -11.62 -1.75
CA ILE A 241 17.81 -12.02 -2.68
C ILE A 241 17.74 -13.54 -2.70
N LYS A 242 16.54 -14.10 -2.49
CA LYS A 242 16.30 -15.56 -2.55
C LYS A 242 15.04 -15.84 -3.35
N ALA A 243 14.93 -17.07 -3.85
CA ALA A 243 13.71 -17.56 -4.49
C ALA A 243 12.50 -17.41 -3.55
N GLY A 244 11.35 -17.07 -4.13
CA GLY A 244 10.09 -16.82 -3.44
C GLY A 244 9.91 -15.39 -2.91
N MET A 245 10.96 -14.56 -2.86
CA MET A 245 10.81 -13.16 -2.44
C MET A 245 10.31 -12.27 -3.56
N PHE A 246 9.80 -11.09 -3.17
CA PHE A 246 9.53 -9.99 -4.07
C PHE A 246 10.74 -9.07 -4.21
N VAL A 247 11.00 -8.59 -5.43
CA VAL A 247 12.00 -7.56 -5.71
C VAL A 247 11.37 -6.46 -6.54
N ASN A 248 11.63 -5.19 -6.20
CA ASN A 248 11.38 -4.08 -7.11
C ASN A 248 12.61 -3.86 -8.00
N VAL A 249 12.45 -4.09 -9.29
CA VAL A 249 13.44 -3.76 -10.31
C VAL A 249 13.23 -2.30 -10.72
N ARG A 250 14.26 -1.48 -10.52
CA ARG A 250 14.24 -0.03 -10.71
C ARG A 250 15.29 0.37 -11.74
N ALA A 251 14.86 0.89 -12.88
CA ALA A 251 15.75 1.40 -13.91
C ALA A 251 16.03 2.89 -13.69
N ALA A 252 17.31 3.26 -13.69
CA ALA A 252 17.72 4.66 -13.62
C ALA A 252 17.21 5.45 -14.84
N ASN A 253 16.75 6.67 -14.60
CA ASN A 253 16.43 7.62 -15.66
C ASN A 253 17.71 8.07 -16.36
N SER A 254 17.67 8.20 -17.67
CA SER A 254 18.75 8.77 -18.49
C SER A 254 18.21 9.93 -19.33
N VAL A 255 19.08 10.77 -19.87
CA VAL A 255 18.65 11.85 -20.78
C VAL A 255 17.92 11.26 -21.99
N LYS A 256 18.42 10.17 -22.57
CA LYS A 256 17.74 9.48 -23.69
C LYS A 256 16.37 8.92 -23.32
N PHE A 257 16.16 8.49 -22.07
CA PHE A 257 14.83 8.12 -21.61
C PHE A 257 13.88 9.33 -21.62
N TYR A 258 14.31 10.49 -21.13
CA TYR A 258 13.50 11.71 -21.22
C TYR A 258 13.23 12.14 -22.67
N GLU A 259 14.22 12.03 -23.56
CA GLU A 259 14.05 12.28 -25.00
C GLU A 259 13.00 11.35 -25.62
N GLN A 260 13.02 10.06 -25.25
CA GLN A 260 12.02 9.08 -25.69
C GLN A 260 10.60 9.44 -25.24
N GLN A 261 10.45 10.01 -24.04
CA GLN A 261 9.17 10.49 -23.53
C GLN A 261 8.77 11.87 -24.10
N GLN A 262 9.61 12.49 -24.93
CA GLN A 262 9.45 13.88 -25.40
C GLN A 262 9.34 14.87 -24.23
N ALA A 263 10.05 14.59 -23.14
CA ALA A 263 10.05 15.34 -21.90
C ALA A 263 11.37 16.12 -21.69
N THR A 264 12.03 16.51 -22.78
CA THR A 264 13.22 17.39 -22.76
C THR A 264 12.86 18.80 -23.22
N GLY A 265 13.57 19.81 -22.71
CA GLY A 265 13.35 21.22 -23.08
C GLY A 265 12.16 21.88 -22.37
N THR A 266 11.61 21.25 -21.33
CA THR A 266 10.60 21.85 -20.44
C THR A 266 11.25 22.80 -19.43
N GLU A 267 10.45 23.66 -18.80
CA GLU A 267 10.90 24.48 -17.65
C GLU A 267 11.19 23.63 -16.39
N TRP A 268 10.58 22.44 -16.32
CA TRP A 268 10.78 21.48 -15.23
C TRP A 268 12.08 20.70 -15.41
N PRO A 269 12.88 20.53 -14.34
CA PRO A 269 14.13 19.79 -14.41
C PRO A 269 13.90 18.30 -14.67
N MET A 270 14.83 17.67 -15.38
CA MET A 270 14.92 16.20 -15.39
C MET A 270 15.31 15.71 -14.00
N LEU A 271 14.74 14.59 -13.58
CA LEU A 271 14.97 14.04 -12.24
C LEU A 271 15.83 12.78 -12.34
N ASN A 272 16.96 12.80 -11.63
CA ASN A 272 17.90 11.68 -11.56
C ASN A 272 17.43 10.60 -10.57
N MET A 273 16.37 9.87 -10.96
CA MET A 273 15.66 8.92 -10.10
C MET A 273 15.22 7.65 -10.85
N HIS A 274 14.32 6.87 -10.26
CA HIS A 274 13.73 5.67 -10.85
C HIS A 274 12.25 5.90 -11.19
N MET A 275 11.94 6.29 -12.44
CA MET A 275 10.55 6.37 -12.90
C MET A 275 10.03 5.03 -13.44
N ARG A 276 10.92 4.22 -14.02
CA ARG A 276 10.61 2.89 -14.54
C ARG A 276 10.91 1.85 -13.48
N GLN A 277 9.86 1.23 -12.95
CA GLN A 277 9.97 0.24 -11.89
C GLN A 277 8.82 -0.75 -11.91
N GLN A 278 9.06 -1.95 -11.39
CA GLN A 278 8.08 -3.02 -11.26
C GLN A 278 8.49 -4.05 -10.20
N ILE A 279 7.50 -4.56 -9.45
CA ILE A 279 7.71 -5.67 -8.52
C ILE A 279 7.56 -7.02 -9.23
N PHE A 280 8.55 -7.87 -9.05
CA PHE A 280 8.63 -9.25 -9.56
C PHE A 280 8.74 -10.24 -8.42
N THR A 281 8.35 -11.48 -8.69
CA THR A 281 8.66 -12.63 -7.82
C THR A 281 9.97 -13.26 -8.30
N VAL A 282 10.90 -13.52 -7.38
CA VAL A 282 12.15 -14.22 -7.70
C VAL A 282 11.87 -15.71 -7.79
N THR A 283 12.15 -16.32 -8.94
CA THR A 283 11.96 -17.76 -9.15
C THR A 283 13.20 -18.56 -8.79
N SER A 284 14.40 -18.01 -9.03
CA SER A 284 15.67 -18.62 -8.64
C SER A 284 16.78 -17.57 -8.55
N VAL A 285 17.85 -17.92 -7.84
CA VAL A 285 19.11 -17.15 -7.81
C VAL A 285 20.26 -18.12 -8.07
N SER A 286 21.13 -17.77 -9.02
CA SER A 286 22.33 -18.55 -9.36
C SER A 286 23.54 -17.61 -9.41
N GLY A 287 24.45 -17.74 -8.44
CA GLY A 287 25.50 -16.74 -8.23
C GLY A 287 24.90 -15.37 -7.98
N ASN A 288 25.22 -14.40 -8.83
CA ASN A 288 24.67 -13.05 -8.80
C ASN A 288 23.59 -12.81 -9.88
N THR A 289 23.05 -13.86 -10.49
CA THR A 289 21.95 -13.76 -11.45
C THR A 289 20.63 -14.07 -10.76
N VAL A 290 19.71 -13.11 -10.82
CA VAL A 290 18.34 -13.21 -10.30
C VAL A 290 17.40 -13.54 -11.45
N THR A 291 16.60 -14.61 -11.31
CA THR A 291 15.59 -15.00 -12.31
C THR A 291 14.20 -14.57 -11.84
N LEU A 292 13.43 -13.93 -12.72
CA LEU A 292 12.11 -13.34 -12.45
C LEU A 292 10.96 -14.26 -12.93
N ASP A 293 9.78 -14.09 -12.32
CA ASP A 293 8.56 -14.83 -12.63
C ASP A 293 7.96 -14.49 -14.00
N LYS A 294 8.23 -13.29 -14.52
CA LYS A 294 7.84 -12.83 -15.85
C LYS A 294 8.94 -12.00 -16.53
N PRO A 295 8.87 -11.81 -17.86
CA PRO A 295 9.79 -10.94 -18.59
C PRO A 295 9.76 -9.48 -18.13
N LEU A 296 10.88 -8.77 -18.31
CA LEU A 296 10.96 -7.32 -18.13
C LEU A 296 10.10 -6.59 -19.17
N GLU A 297 9.37 -5.59 -18.71
CA GLU A 297 8.53 -4.71 -19.54
C GLU A 297 9.29 -3.44 -20.01
N PHE A 298 10.51 -3.25 -19.53
CA PHE A 298 11.38 -2.14 -19.88
C PHE A 298 12.86 -2.54 -19.80
N ASP A 299 13.71 -1.84 -20.55
CA ASP A 299 15.15 -1.98 -20.47
C ASP A 299 15.68 -1.49 -19.11
N VAL A 300 16.61 -2.25 -18.54
CA VAL A 300 17.26 -1.94 -17.27
C VAL A 300 18.74 -1.67 -17.57
N PRO A 301 19.16 -0.40 -17.74
CA PRO A 301 20.58 -0.07 -17.91
C PRO A 301 21.32 -0.34 -16.60
N VAL A 302 22.66 -0.42 -16.62
CA VAL A 302 23.45 -0.49 -15.38
C VAL A 302 23.23 0.78 -14.52
N ASN A 303 23.25 1.96 -15.14
CA ASN A 303 23.02 3.25 -14.49
C ASN A 303 22.51 4.31 -15.50
N SER A 304 22.26 5.53 -15.04
CA SER A 304 21.71 6.64 -15.82
C SER A 304 22.56 7.13 -17.00
N THR A 305 23.84 6.75 -17.08
CA THR A 305 24.77 7.16 -18.15
C THR A 305 25.20 6.00 -19.04
N SER A 306 24.77 4.78 -18.74
CA SER A 306 25.19 3.55 -19.45
C SER A 306 24.71 3.47 -20.90
N ASP A 307 23.73 4.28 -21.29
CA ASP A 307 23.28 4.42 -22.68
C ASP A 307 24.03 5.53 -23.45
N GLY A 308 25.06 6.12 -22.85
CA GLY A 308 25.83 7.24 -23.39
C GLY A 308 25.23 8.62 -23.09
N SER A 309 24.18 8.71 -22.27
CA SER A 309 23.65 9.99 -21.78
C SER A 309 24.64 10.72 -20.88
N ALA A 310 24.58 12.05 -20.89
CA ALA A 310 25.24 12.87 -19.87
C ALA A 310 24.59 12.63 -18.49
N PRO A 311 25.32 12.83 -17.38
CA PRO A 311 24.75 12.78 -16.04
C PRO A 311 23.65 13.83 -15.86
N ILE A 312 22.51 13.43 -15.29
CA ILE A 312 21.46 14.35 -14.83
C ILE A 312 21.89 14.89 -13.45
N ASP A 313 21.75 16.20 -13.25
CA ASP A 313 22.19 16.89 -12.02
C ASP A 313 23.66 16.63 -11.63
N GLY A 314 24.52 16.39 -12.63
CA GLY A 314 25.94 16.14 -12.43
C GLY A 314 26.28 14.79 -11.76
N ALA A 315 25.30 13.90 -11.56
CA ALA A 315 25.49 12.64 -10.85
C ALA A 315 25.08 11.42 -11.68
N THR A 316 25.80 10.31 -11.49
CA THR A 316 25.38 8.99 -12.01
C THR A 316 24.47 8.32 -10.98
N TYR A 317 23.40 7.70 -11.45
CA TYR A 317 22.41 7.03 -10.61
C TYR A 317 22.26 5.58 -11.05
N ASP A 318 22.42 4.65 -10.11
CA ASP A 318 22.44 3.20 -10.42
C ASP A 318 21.02 2.64 -10.59
N SER A 319 20.84 1.74 -11.55
CA SER A 319 19.68 0.83 -11.53
C SER A 319 19.86 -0.21 -10.43
N LYS A 320 18.74 -0.65 -9.84
CA LYS A 320 18.75 -1.54 -8.68
C LYS A 320 17.72 -2.64 -8.80
N VAL A 321 18.06 -3.82 -8.30
CA VAL A 321 17.12 -4.88 -7.94
C VAL A 321 17.01 -4.87 -6.42
N SER A 322 15.87 -4.40 -5.92
CA SER A 322 15.72 -4.09 -4.50
C SER A 322 14.76 -5.07 -3.82
N PRO A 323 15.22 -5.93 -2.90
CA PRO A 323 14.34 -6.90 -2.25
C PRO A 323 13.36 -6.18 -1.33
N LEU A 324 12.09 -6.60 -1.37
CA LEU A 324 11.13 -6.30 -0.31
C LEU A 324 11.42 -7.31 0.80
N LEU A 325 12.06 -6.86 1.88
CA LEU A 325 12.62 -7.75 2.91
C LEU A 325 11.55 -8.39 3.79
N ASP A 326 10.52 -7.63 4.12
CA ASP A 326 9.40 -7.97 5.01
C ASP A 326 8.09 -7.34 4.48
N PRO A 327 7.69 -7.63 3.22
CA PRO A 327 6.42 -7.16 2.70
C PRO A 327 5.28 -7.75 3.53
N VAL A 328 4.21 -6.97 3.70
CA VAL A 328 2.99 -7.51 4.32
C VAL A 328 2.18 -8.23 3.25
N GLU A 329 1.81 -9.48 3.51
CA GLU A 329 1.12 -10.34 2.54
C GLU A 329 -0.29 -10.71 2.99
N GLY A 330 -1.22 -10.84 2.03
CA GLY A 330 -2.48 -11.52 2.31
C GLY A 330 -3.47 -10.77 3.21
N VAL A 331 -3.43 -9.44 3.23
CA VAL A 331 -4.33 -8.64 4.07
C VAL A 331 -5.63 -8.32 3.34
N GLY A 332 -6.76 -8.53 4.01
CA GLY A 332 -8.10 -8.26 3.52
C GLY A 332 -8.86 -7.26 4.37
N PHE A 333 -9.53 -6.30 3.72
CA PHE A 333 -10.54 -5.45 4.37
C PHE A 333 -11.90 -5.73 3.75
N GLU A 334 -12.87 -6.10 4.58
CA GLU A 334 -14.17 -6.57 4.12
C GLU A 334 -15.35 -5.96 4.90
N ASP A 335 -16.36 -5.49 4.18
CA ASP A 335 -17.71 -5.30 4.71
C ASP A 335 -17.84 -4.34 5.91
N PHE A 336 -17.22 -3.16 5.84
CA PHE A 336 -17.43 -2.06 6.80
C PHE A 336 -17.32 -0.68 6.14
N GLY A 337 -17.90 0.32 6.78
CA GLY A 337 -17.80 1.71 6.39
C GLY A 337 -16.76 2.47 7.20
N PHE A 338 -16.18 3.52 6.65
CA PHE A 338 -15.36 4.46 7.42
C PHE A 338 -15.45 5.90 6.90
N THR A 339 -15.18 6.84 7.80
CA THR A 339 -15.10 8.27 7.50
C THR A 339 -14.01 8.94 8.33
N GLN A 340 -13.51 10.09 7.88
CA GLN A 340 -12.73 10.97 8.73
C GLN A 340 -13.61 12.12 9.23
N ALA A 341 -13.92 12.14 10.52
CA ALA A 341 -14.76 13.19 11.09
C ALA A 341 -13.96 14.47 11.28
N MET A 342 -14.45 15.55 10.66
CA MET A 342 -13.88 16.90 10.73
C MET A 342 -14.93 17.87 11.29
N PRO A 343 -15.11 17.96 12.63
CA PRO A 343 -16.23 18.67 13.26
C PRO A 343 -16.28 20.20 13.01
N GLY A 344 -15.26 20.77 12.38
CA GLY A 344 -15.22 22.17 11.97
C GLY A 344 -15.40 22.42 10.47
N LEU A 345 -15.66 21.38 9.66
CA LEU A 345 -15.82 21.49 8.21
C LEU A 345 -17.24 21.08 7.79
N ASP A 346 -17.79 21.77 6.79
CA ASP A 346 -19.05 21.37 6.14
C ASP A 346 -18.77 20.51 4.91
N ARG A 347 -19.44 19.35 4.82
CA ARG A 347 -19.38 18.46 3.65
C ARG A 347 -19.78 19.17 2.36
N ASN A 348 -20.75 20.09 2.42
CA ASN A 348 -21.20 20.83 1.24
C ASN A 348 -20.12 21.78 0.70
N GLU A 349 -19.27 22.34 1.58
CA GLU A 349 -18.14 23.17 1.19
C GLU A 349 -16.99 22.37 0.58
N ALA A 350 -16.97 21.05 0.81
CA ALA A 350 -16.02 20.16 0.18
C ALA A 350 -16.43 19.83 -1.27
N THR A 351 -17.70 19.96 -1.66
CA THR A 351 -18.13 19.75 -3.05
C THR A 351 -17.45 20.77 -3.97
N ASP A 352 -16.84 20.30 -5.07
CA ASP A 352 -16.07 21.12 -6.02
C ASP A 352 -14.91 21.97 -5.45
N ASN A 353 -14.58 21.81 -4.16
CA ASN A 353 -13.37 22.34 -3.58
C ASN A 353 -12.20 21.39 -3.87
N TYR A 354 -11.25 21.85 -4.70
CA TYR A 354 -10.04 21.11 -5.09
C TYR A 354 -8.79 21.52 -4.30
N GLY A 355 -8.97 22.31 -3.23
CA GLY A 355 -7.91 22.61 -2.26
C GLY A 355 -7.83 21.59 -1.14
N ASN A 356 -7.02 21.91 -0.13
CA ASN A 356 -6.95 21.19 1.13
C ASN A 356 -7.68 22.00 2.21
N MET A 357 -8.80 21.47 2.73
CA MET A 357 -9.60 22.15 3.77
C MET A 357 -9.00 21.98 5.17
N ALA A 358 -8.19 20.93 5.36
CA ALA A 358 -7.45 20.66 6.59
C ALA A 358 -6.14 19.92 6.29
N PRO A 359 -5.08 20.65 5.84
CA PRO A 359 -3.81 20.05 5.43
C PRO A 359 -3.13 19.15 6.48
N ALA A 360 -3.22 19.54 7.76
CA ALA A 360 -2.72 18.73 8.87
C ALA A 360 -3.39 17.35 8.99
N ALA A 361 -4.60 17.21 8.46
CA ALA A 361 -5.44 16.02 8.53
C ALA A 361 -5.57 15.31 7.17
N GLU A 362 -4.56 15.43 6.31
CA GLU A 362 -4.46 14.73 5.02
C GLU A 362 -4.21 13.23 5.17
N MET A 363 -5.03 12.54 5.97
CA MET A 363 -4.92 11.10 6.18
C MET A 363 -5.72 10.33 5.14
N HIS A 364 -5.14 9.24 4.65
CA HIS A 364 -5.83 8.29 3.79
C HIS A 364 -6.81 7.41 4.57
N GLY A 365 -7.66 6.67 3.86
CA GLY A 365 -8.42 5.57 4.45
C GLY A 365 -7.54 4.34 4.65
N ILE A 366 -7.30 3.60 3.57
CA ILE A 366 -6.47 2.40 3.56
C ILE A 366 -5.20 2.64 2.72
N VAL A 367 -4.03 2.45 3.33
CA VAL A 367 -2.71 2.56 2.69
C VAL A 367 -2.12 1.17 2.50
N PHE A 368 -1.83 0.79 1.26
CA PHE A 368 -1.02 -0.39 0.94
C PHE A 368 0.37 0.04 0.55
N LYS A 369 1.35 -0.15 1.43
CA LYS A 369 2.74 0.20 1.14
C LYS A 369 3.67 -0.98 1.40
N TRP A 370 4.34 -1.43 0.34
CA TRP A 370 5.08 -2.71 0.36
C TRP A 370 4.21 -3.93 0.60
N ALA A 371 2.94 -3.84 0.24
CA ALA A 371 1.97 -4.90 0.45
C ALA A 371 1.81 -5.75 -0.81
N THR A 372 1.60 -7.04 -0.63
CA THR A 372 1.32 -7.93 -1.76
C THR A 372 0.13 -8.83 -1.50
N ASN A 373 -0.51 -9.28 -2.59
CA ASN A 373 -1.56 -10.30 -2.54
C ASN A 373 -2.67 -9.95 -1.54
N SER A 374 -3.12 -8.70 -1.55
CA SER A 374 -4.07 -8.15 -0.58
C SER A 374 -5.34 -7.68 -1.27
N TRP A 375 -6.43 -7.41 -0.54
CA TRP A 375 -7.69 -7.04 -1.17
C TRP A 375 -8.54 -6.11 -0.31
N VAL A 376 -9.48 -5.43 -0.98
CA VAL A 376 -10.51 -4.61 -0.35
C VAL A 376 -11.83 -4.90 -1.05
N ARG A 377 -12.83 -5.33 -0.28
CA ARG A 377 -14.17 -5.64 -0.80
C ARG A 377 -15.27 -5.12 0.11
N GLY A 378 -16.35 -4.60 -0.48
CA GLY A 378 -17.55 -4.25 0.28
C GLY A 378 -17.31 -3.11 1.26
N ILE A 379 -16.36 -2.22 0.97
CA ILE A 379 -16.07 -1.06 1.82
C ILE A 379 -16.89 0.14 1.37
N LYS A 380 -17.36 0.93 2.34
CA LYS A 380 -17.91 2.27 2.11
C LYS A 380 -17.00 3.33 2.74
N ALA A 381 -16.32 4.11 1.92
CA ALA A 381 -15.49 5.22 2.38
C ALA A 381 -16.22 6.53 2.10
N GLU A 382 -16.51 7.30 3.14
CA GLU A 382 -17.17 8.62 3.02
C GLU A 382 -16.28 9.71 3.62
N MET A 383 -16.09 10.82 2.89
CA MET A 383 -15.39 12.01 3.39
C MET A 383 -14.08 11.67 4.10
N THR A 384 -13.15 11.06 3.36
CA THR A 384 -11.83 10.72 3.87
C THR A 384 -10.93 11.95 3.95
N GLY A 385 -9.86 11.93 4.75
CA GLY A 385 -8.93 13.06 4.84
C GLY A 385 -8.32 13.40 3.48
N SER A 386 -7.73 12.41 2.82
CA SER A 386 -7.15 12.48 1.48
C SER A 386 -7.72 11.32 0.63
N HIS A 387 -6.90 10.43 0.06
CA HIS A 387 -7.36 9.24 -0.67
C HIS A 387 -8.11 8.23 0.21
N PRO A 388 -9.26 7.67 -0.24
CA PRO A 388 -9.93 6.61 0.50
C PRO A 388 -9.16 5.28 0.48
N ILE A 389 -8.52 4.95 -0.64
CA ILE A 389 -7.60 3.82 -0.77
C ILE A 389 -6.42 4.31 -1.61
N VAL A 390 -5.20 4.07 -1.12
CA VAL A 390 -3.96 4.40 -1.83
C VAL A 390 -2.97 3.26 -1.75
N THR A 391 -2.24 3.07 -2.84
CA THR A 391 -1.14 2.12 -2.92
C THR A 391 0.18 2.86 -3.09
N GLU A 392 1.28 2.26 -2.65
CA GLU A 392 2.64 2.67 -2.96
C GLU A 392 3.55 1.45 -2.93
N GLU A 393 4.05 1.06 -4.10
CA GLU A 393 4.90 -0.12 -4.25
C GLU A 393 4.21 -1.40 -3.76
N ALA A 394 3.06 -1.70 -4.37
CA ALA A 394 2.24 -2.86 -4.06
C ALA A 394 2.05 -3.77 -5.28
N LYS A 395 1.70 -5.03 -5.05
CA LYS A 395 1.52 -6.02 -6.14
C LYS A 395 0.38 -6.98 -5.87
N ASN A 396 -0.33 -7.40 -6.92
CA ASN A 396 -1.40 -8.40 -6.85
C ASN A 396 -2.51 -8.01 -5.87
N LEU A 397 -2.91 -6.73 -5.89
CA LEU A 397 -4.05 -6.27 -5.10
C LEU A 397 -5.35 -6.56 -5.85
N GLN A 398 -6.47 -6.67 -5.13
CA GLN A 398 -7.78 -6.73 -5.76
C GLN A 398 -8.78 -5.85 -5.00
N ILE A 399 -9.25 -4.79 -5.66
CA ILE A 399 -10.11 -3.76 -5.07
C ILE A 399 -11.46 -3.82 -5.80
N VAL A 400 -12.50 -4.34 -5.16
CA VAL A 400 -13.76 -4.68 -5.84
C VAL A 400 -14.98 -4.35 -4.98
N ASN A 401 -16.09 -3.98 -5.60
CA ASN A 401 -17.37 -3.75 -4.91
C ASN A 401 -17.29 -2.75 -3.74
N ASN A 402 -16.57 -1.65 -3.93
CA ASN A 402 -16.43 -0.58 -2.94
C ASN A 402 -17.23 0.67 -3.35
N GLU A 403 -17.68 1.44 -2.37
CA GLU A 403 -18.32 2.74 -2.52
C GLU A 403 -17.39 3.80 -1.94
N LEU A 404 -16.90 4.72 -2.79
CA LEU A 404 -15.91 5.73 -2.40
C LEU A 404 -16.50 7.11 -2.71
N ASP A 405 -16.78 7.90 -1.68
CA ASP A 405 -17.49 9.17 -1.81
C ASP A 405 -16.84 10.29 -0.99
N GLY A 406 -16.18 11.20 -1.70
CA GLY A 406 -15.71 12.47 -1.15
C GLY A 406 -14.43 12.40 -0.31
N SER A 407 -13.76 13.57 -0.22
CA SER A 407 -12.63 13.80 0.67
C SER A 407 -12.58 15.26 1.11
N TRP A 408 -11.95 15.52 2.25
CA TRP A 408 -11.74 16.87 2.79
C TRP A 408 -10.58 17.60 2.12
N ASN A 409 -9.55 16.86 1.73
CA ASN A 409 -8.35 17.40 1.11
C ASN A 409 -8.19 16.80 -0.29
N LYS A 410 -8.20 17.67 -1.30
CA LYS A 410 -8.05 17.34 -2.72
C LYS A 410 -6.80 17.94 -3.35
N GLY A 411 -6.22 18.96 -2.72
CA GLY A 411 -4.86 19.45 -2.94
C GLY A 411 -4.52 19.97 -4.33
N LYS A 412 -3.43 20.74 -4.40
CA LYS A 412 -2.77 21.12 -5.66
C LYS A 412 -1.89 19.97 -6.14
N GLY A 413 -2.48 18.98 -6.79
CA GLY A 413 -1.77 17.76 -7.20
C GLY A 413 -2.68 16.55 -7.33
N GLY A 414 -3.91 16.66 -6.80
CA GLY A 414 -4.97 15.67 -6.94
C GLY A 414 -4.92 14.63 -5.82
N ASN A 415 -5.81 14.80 -4.86
CA ASN A 415 -6.20 13.86 -3.82
C ASN A 415 -7.70 13.53 -3.92
N GLY A 416 -8.20 12.62 -3.09
CA GLY A 416 -9.65 12.32 -3.00
C GLY A 416 -10.20 11.28 -3.98
N TYR A 417 -9.34 10.61 -4.74
CA TYR A 417 -9.67 9.46 -5.59
C TYR A 417 -8.96 8.19 -5.13
N PHE A 418 -9.41 7.02 -5.58
CA PHE A 418 -8.66 5.77 -5.46
C PHE A 418 -7.34 5.88 -6.22
N ARG A 419 -6.21 5.86 -5.50
CA ARG A 419 -4.89 6.10 -6.09
C ARG A 419 -4.08 4.82 -6.19
N GLY A 420 -3.90 4.34 -7.42
CA GLY A 420 -2.93 3.31 -7.77
C GLY A 420 -1.52 3.90 -7.97
N SER A 421 -0.83 4.31 -6.89
CA SER A 421 0.59 4.68 -7.02
C SER A 421 1.45 3.43 -6.98
N ARG A 422 2.34 3.29 -7.99
CA ARG A 422 3.34 2.21 -8.09
C ARG A 422 2.73 0.85 -7.71
N VAL A 423 1.68 0.46 -8.43
CA VAL A 423 0.97 -0.79 -8.23
C VAL A 423 1.05 -1.63 -9.50
N TRP A 424 1.30 -2.93 -9.36
CA TRP A 424 1.49 -3.83 -10.48
C TRP A 424 0.63 -5.09 -10.35
N ASP A 425 0.21 -5.63 -11.50
CA ASP A 425 -0.53 -6.88 -11.61
C ASP A 425 -1.79 -6.92 -10.69
N SER A 426 -2.51 -5.81 -10.54
CA SER A 426 -3.64 -5.66 -9.59
C SER A 426 -4.97 -5.39 -10.28
#